data_AF-A0AAU9IJF8-F1
#
_entry.id   AF-A0AAU9IJF8-F1
#
_cell.length_a   1.000
_cell.length_b   1.000
_cell.length_c   1.000
_cell.angle_alpha   90.00
_cell.angle_beta   90.00
_cell.angle_gamma   90.00
#
_symmetry.space_group_name_H-M   'P 1'
#
loop_
_entity.id
_entity.type
_entity.pdbx_description
1 polymer ?
#
loop_
_entity_poly.entity_id
_entity_poly.type
_entity_poly.pdbx_seq_one_letter_code
_entity_poly.pdbx_strand_id
1 'polypeptide(L)'
;MLMDNFTKTYKTKQCRNFSSSIGCTLGLLCNFYHTEEDRRRLPDQTYEPILCIEAVISDVCAHESCQYCRNQVEYLFHPSNYKTKECIYRRASRECIHKMCPYTHPEDKSISQQVEEIKAFEPSIIVPAVELASPEERKFYIYKEEIKKYEDRKTEFKSCSYKSFNVAYAVDLVVPYVSAFLNTEGGTLYYGIRDDGMVTGVILTRKVRDNFIVTLDSNLNRFSPHLTGDEYEIKFVDVMKKEDLKKINDMYVIEIKVEKSKNNEVYFTHKSEAYIKRDASITQLKGLSLVKFYEKRKGAASGGATSEGAAP
;
A
#
# COMPACT_ATOMS: atom_id res chain seq x y z
N MET A 1 5.08 19.20 37.86
CA MET A 1 3.84 19.98 38.02
C MET A 1 3.37 20.73 36.76
N LEU A 2 4.11 20.74 35.62
CA LEU A 2 3.66 21.39 34.37
C LEU A 2 2.91 20.46 33.38
N MET A 3 3.17 19.14 33.41
CA MET A 3 2.48 18.15 32.55
C MET A 3 0.99 17.98 32.88
N ASP A 4 0.57 18.31 34.10
CA ASP A 4 -0.73 17.91 34.65
C ASP A 4 -1.91 18.79 34.18
N ASN A 5 -1.61 19.92 33.50
CA ASN A 5 -2.63 20.89 33.06
C ASN A 5 -2.86 20.89 31.55
N PHE A 6 -1.86 20.46 30.76
CA PHE A 6 -1.96 20.45 29.31
C PHE A 6 -2.97 19.41 28.81
N THR A 7 -2.88 18.16 29.27
CA THR A 7 -3.86 17.12 28.92
C THR A 7 -5.26 17.46 29.42
N LYS A 8 -5.41 18.26 30.48
CA LYS A 8 -6.74 18.68 30.98
C LYS A 8 -7.46 19.66 30.06
N THR A 9 -6.72 20.45 29.28
CA THR A 9 -7.27 21.57 28.51
C THR A 9 -7.10 21.42 27.00
N TYR A 10 -6.20 20.53 26.56
CA TYR A 10 -5.94 20.32 25.15
C TYR A 10 -7.16 19.72 24.44
N LYS A 11 -7.62 20.43 23.41
CA LYS A 11 -8.73 20.09 22.52
C LYS A 11 -10.07 19.82 23.24
N THR A 12 -10.25 20.32 24.46
CA THR A 12 -11.52 20.16 25.20
C THR A 12 -12.51 21.30 24.99
N LYS A 13 -12.09 22.39 24.35
CA LYS A 13 -12.91 23.56 24.03
C LYS A 13 -12.78 23.93 22.56
N GLN A 14 -13.87 24.41 21.96
CA GLN A 14 -13.88 24.79 20.54
C GLN A 14 -13.11 26.09 20.32
N CYS A 15 -12.40 26.18 19.20
CA CYS A 15 -11.68 27.39 18.82
C CYS A 15 -12.65 28.50 18.42
N ARG A 16 -12.59 29.66 19.08
CA ARG A 16 -13.43 30.82 18.77
C ARG A 16 -13.10 31.46 17.42
N ASN A 17 -11.87 31.30 16.95
CA ASN A 17 -11.41 31.91 15.70
C ASN A 17 -11.66 31.01 14.47
N PHE A 18 -12.00 29.72 14.68
CA PHE A 18 -12.21 28.79 13.58
C PHE A 18 -13.39 29.19 12.69
N SER A 19 -14.50 29.65 13.29
CA SER A 19 -15.70 30.13 12.58
C SER A 19 -15.64 31.62 12.22
N SER A 20 -14.52 32.30 12.47
CA SER A 20 -14.35 33.71 12.07
C SER A 20 -14.08 33.81 10.57
N SER A 21 -14.35 34.97 9.97
CA SER A 21 -14.09 35.23 8.55
C SER A 21 -12.61 35.07 8.15
N ILE A 22 -11.69 35.16 9.11
CA ILE A 22 -10.24 35.00 8.92
C ILE A 22 -9.81 33.53 9.16
N GLY A 23 -10.62 32.74 9.87
CA GLY A 23 -10.28 31.39 10.29
C GLY A 23 -9.19 31.34 11.38
N CYS A 24 -8.89 30.14 11.87
CA CYS A 24 -7.82 29.93 12.85
C CYS A 24 -6.45 29.86 12.16
N THR A 25 -5.60 30.88 12.32
CA THR A 25 -4.26 30.94 11.72
C THR A 25 -3.26 29.96 12.35
N LEU A 26 -3.58 29.39 13.52
CA LEU A 26 -2.74 28.39 14.19
C LEU A 26 -2.92 26.98 13.61
N GLY A 27 -4.02 26.71 12.88
CA GLY A 27 -4.28 25.41 12.27
C GLY A 27 -4.09 24.23 13.23
N LEU A 28 -3.23 23.28 12.87
CA LEU A 28 -2.92 22.07 13.65
C LEU A 28 -2.21 22.36 14.98
N LEU A 29 -1.66 23.56 15.18
CA LEU A 29 -1.00 23.98 16.43
C LEU A 29 -1.99 24.58 17.44
N CYS A 30 -3.27 24.69 17.07
CA CYS A 30 -4.30 25.23 17.94
C CYS A 30 -4.61 24.26 19.09
N ASN A 31 -4.58 24.74 20.33
CA ASN A 31 -4.95 23.94 21.52
C ASN A 31 -6.46 23.70 21.64
N PHE A 32 -7.27 24.35 20.81
CA PHE A 32 -8.72 24.24 20.78
C PHE A 32 -9.15 23.39 19.59
N TYR A 33 -10.25 22.64 19.72
CA TYR A 33 -10.74 21.80 18.64
C TYR A 33 -11.46 22.63 17.56
N HIS A 34 -11.39 22.17 16.32
CA HIS A 34 -12.01 22.79 15.16
C HIS A 34 -13.22 21.99 14.69
N THR A 35 -13.12 20.65 14.73
CA THR A 35 -14.16 19.70 14.31
C THR A 35 -14.33 18.62 15.37
N GLU A 36 -15.29 17.71 15.17
CA GLU A 36 -15.43 16.54 16.07
C GLU A 36 -14.27 15.53 15.93
N GLU A 37 -13.49 15.62 14.85
CA GLU A 37 -12.32 14.78 14.57
C GLU A 37 -11.16 15.06 15.52
N ASP A 38 -11.03 16.31 15.95
CA ASP A 38 -9.99 16.72 16.88
C ASP A 38 -10.52 17.10 18.27
N ARG A 39 -11.81 16.91 18.55
CA ARG A 39 -12.44 17.19 19.85
C ARG A 39 -12.09 16.12 20.87
N ARG A 40 -11.63 16.55 22.04
CA ARG A 40 -11.38 15.69 23.21
C ARG A 40 -12.45 15.93 24.26
N ARG A 41 -13.03 14.87 24.83
CA ARG A 41 -13.87 14.99 26.02
C ARG A 41 -13.09 15.53 27.22
N LEU A 42 -13.82 16.08 28.18
CA LEU A 42 -13.22 16.59 29.41
C LEU A 42 -12.67 15.40 30.24
N PRO A 43 -11.57 15.59 30.99
CA PRO A 43 -10.92 14.51 31.75
C PRO A 43 -11.77 13.92 32.89
N ASP A 44 -12.83 14.61 33.32
CA ASP A 44 -13.79 14.15 34.33
C ASP A 44 -14.73 13.07 33.79
N GLN A 45 -14.88 12.99 32.46
CA GLN A 45 -15.57 11.89 31.80
C GLN A 45 -14.62 10.70 31.71
N THR A 46 -14.91 9.63 32.44
CA THR A 46 -14.14 8.38 32.40
C THR A 46 -14.47 7.59 31.14
N TYR A 47 -13.44 7.20 30.39
CA TYR A 47 -13.54 6.29 29.25
C TYR A 47 -12.27 5.45 29.14
N GLU A 48 -12.36 4.31 28.48
CA GLU A 48 -11.26 3.38 28.30
C GLU A 48 -10.18 3.95 27.35
N PRO A 49 -8.89 3.70 27.60
CA PRO A 49 -7.75 4.18 26.81
C PRO A 49 -7.61 3.49 25.44
N ILE A 50 -8.70 3.01 24.86
CA ILE A 50 -8.73 2.22 23.62
C ILE A 50 -9.67 2.91 22.64
N LEU A 51 -9.32 2.95 21.36
CA LEU A 51 -10.22 3.44 20.30
C LEU A 51 -11.42 2.52 20.17
N CYS A 52 -12.62 3.12 20.08
CA CYS A 52 -13.80 2.36 19.72
C CYS A 52 -13.72 1.92 18.25
N ILE A 53 -14.42 0.84 17.91
CA ILE A 53 -14.37 0.27 16.55
C ILE A 53 -14.84 1.26 15.48
N GLU A 54 -15.84 2.10 15.77
CA GLU A 54 -16.33 3.11 14.84
C GLU A 54 -15.30 4.21 14.60
N ALA A 55 -14.61 4.66 15.65
CA ALA A 55 -13.52 5.64 15.56
C ALA A 55 -12.32 5.09 14.75
N VAL A 56 -12.13 3.77 14.72
CA VAL A 56 -11.14 3.12 13.87
C VAL A 56 -11.57 3.10 12.39
N ILE A 57 -12.86 3.01 12.10
CA ILE A 57 -13.40 2.87 10.74
C ILE A 57 -13.66 4.23 10.09
N SER A 58 -14.17 5.19 10.86
CA SER A 58 -14.73 6.46 10.38
C SER A 58 -14.01 7.69 10.93
N ASP A 59 -12.83 7.50 11.55
CA ASP A 59 -12.01 8.51 12.26
C ASP A 59 -12.68 9.18 13.48
N VAL A 60 -14.02 9.19 13.53
CA VAL A 60 -14.85 9.73 14.61
C VAL A 60 -16.02 8.79 14.92
N CYS A 61 -16.25 8.57 16.21
CA CYS A 61 -17.43 7.90 16.73
C CYS A 61 -18.55 8.90 17.04
N ALA A 62 -19.73 8.71 16.45
CA ALA A 62 -20.88 9.59 16.68
C ALA A 62 -21.56 9.38 18.06
N HIS A 63 -21.26 8.28 18.75
CA HIS A 63 -21.88 7.96 20.04
C HIS A 63 -21.34 8.87 21.16
N GLU A 64 -22.15 9.80 21.66
CA GLU A 64 -21.77 10.75 22.71
C GLU A 64 -21.37 10.05 24.03
N SER A 65 -22.05 8.95 24.37
CA SER A 65 -21.80 8.16 25.59
C SER A 65 -20.88 6.96 25.36
N CYS A 66 -20.03 6.99 24.33
CA CYS A 66 -19.10 5.90 24.04
C CYS A 66 -18.13 5.68 25.20
N GLN A 67 -18.00 4.45 25.67
CA GLN A 67 -17.10 4.10 26.79
C GLN A 67 -15.63 4.02 26.38
N TYR A 68 -15.32 4.24 25.10
CA TYR A 68 -13.98 4.14 24.51
C TYR A 68 -13.60 5.48 23.86
N CYS A 69 -12.34 5.65 23.47
CA CYS A 69 -11.86 6.83 22.75
C CYS A 69 -12.58 6.97 21.39
N ARG A 70 -13.14 8.14 21.12
CA ARG A 70 -14.00 8.41 19.96
C ARG A 70 -13.26 8.94 18.74
N ASN A 71 -11.99 9.30 18.89
CA ASN A 71 -11.11 9.69 17.79
C ASN A 71 -9.65 9.51 18.23
N GLN A 72 -8.73 9.69 17.30
CA GLN A 72 -7.29 9.55 17.54
C GLN A 72 -6.76 10.53 18.59
N VAL A 73 -7.34 11.73 18.70
CA VAL A 73 -6.93 12.74 19.68
C VAL A 73 -7.27 12.31 21.10
N GLU A 74 -8.46 11.76 21.34
CA GLU A 74 -8.83 11.17 22.63
C GLU A 74 -7.90 10.02 23.01
N TYR A 75 -7.54 9.16 22.05
CA TYR A 75 -6.63 8.03 22.29
C TYR A 75 -5.22 8.49 22.64
N LEU A 76 -4.63 9.39 21.86
CA LEU A 76 -3.25 9.84 22.04
C LEU A 76 -3.05 10.70 23.29
N PHE A 77 -4.07 11.47 23.67
CA PHE A 77 -4.03 12.38 24.82
C PHE A 77 -4.85 11.86 26.01
N HIS A 78 -5.23 10.58 26.01
CA HIS A 78 -5.79 9.91 27.18
C HIS A 78 -4.74 9.87 28.30
N PRO A 79 -5.08 10.10 29.58
CA PRO A 79 -4.11 10.07 30.68
C PRO A 79 -3.23 8.81 30.72
N SER A 80 -3.79 7.64 30.39
CA SER A 80 -3.06 6.36 30.34
C SER A 80 -2.22 6.13 29.08
N ASN A 81 -2.38 6.94 28.03
CA ASN A 81 -1.67 6.77 26.75
C ASN A 81 -0.71 7.93 26.45
N TYR A 82 -0.97 9.12 27.00
CA TYR A 82 -0.16 10.30 26.80
C TYR A 82 1.22 10.11 27.42
N LYS A 83 2.28 10.31 26.64
CA LYS A 83 3.68 10.16 27.05
C LYS A 83 3.99 8.79 27.64
N THR A 84 3.43 7.73 27.07
CA THR A 84 3.81 6.34 27.41
C THR A 84 4.70 5.67 26.38
N LYS A 85 4.83 6.25 25.17
CA LYS A 85 5.65 5.73 24.06
C LYS A 85 6.61 6.80 23.54
N GLU A 86 7.79 6.39 23.08
CA GLU A 86 8.81 7.29 22.51
C GLU A 86 8.36 7.94 21.20
N CYS A 87 8.68 9.22 21.02
CA CYS A 87 8.37 9.96 19.81
C CYS A 87 9.12 9.41 18.59
N ILE A 88 8.37 8.98 17.56
CA ILE A 88 8.92 8.41 16.33
C ILE A 88 9.81 9.40 15.56
N TYR A 89 9.45 10.69 15.56
CA TYR A 89 10.23 11.73 14.89
C TYR A 89 11.56 11.94 15.62
N ARG A 90 11.53 11.94 16.96
CA ARG A 90 12.76 12.06 17.75
C ARG A 90 13.65 10.83 17.64
N ARG A 91 13.08 9.63 17.64
CA ARG A 91 13.81 8.37 17.37
C ARG A 91 14.48 8.38 16.00
N ALA A 92 13.85 9.01 15.02
CA ALA A 92 14.40 9.21 13.68
C ALA A 92 15.29 10.47 13.53
N SER A 93 15.64 11.14 14.63
CA SER A 93 16.42 12.39 14.65
C SER A 93 15.83 13.51 13.77
N ARG A 94 14.51 13.59 13.66
CA ARG A 94 13.75 14.61 12.92
C ARG A 94 13.15 15.65 13.87
N GLU A 95 12.90 16.85 13.34
CA GLU A 95 12.23 17.92 14.07
C GLU A 95 10.80 17.51 14.47
N CYS A 96 10.48 17.72 15.75
CA CYS A 96 9.16 17.45 16.32
C CYS A 96 8.68 18.68 17.08
N ILE A 97 7.37 18.93 17.01
CA ILE A 97 6.72 19.99 17.79
C ILE A 97 6.47 19.46 19.21
N HIS A 98 7.56 19.36 19.97
CA HIS A 98 7.66 18.75 21.28
C HIS A 98 6.50 19.11 22.23
N LYS A 99 6.10 20.39 22.27
CA LYS A 99 5.03 20.89 23.16
C LYS A 99 3.67 20.21 22.96
N MET A 100 3.38 19.80 21.72
CA MET A 100 2.10 19.21 21.33
C MET A 100 2.19 17.71 21.09
N CYS A 101 3.36 17.12 21.35
CA CYS A 101 3.57 15.72 21.04
C CYS A 101 2.95 14.83 22.13
N PRO A 102 2.13 13.83 21.76
CA PRO A 102 1.60 12.84 22.70
C PRO A 102 2.63 11.79 23.13
N TYR A 103 3.85 11.83 22.59
CA TYR A 103 4.90 10.85 22.83
C TYR A 103 6.03 11.42 23.69
N THR A 104 6.73 10.54 24.41
CA THR A 104 7.86 10.92 25.27
C THR A 104 9.04 11.39 24.44
N HIS A 105 9.72 12.38 25.00
CA HIS A 105 11.04 12.84 24.55
C HIS A 105 12.04 12.74 25.71
N PRO A 106 13.36 12.73 25.44
CA PRO A 106 14.40 12.64 26.49
C PRO A 106 14.32 13.77 27.53
N GLU A 107 13.84 14.94 27.12
CA GLU A 107 13.55 16.09 27.98
C GLU A 107 12.30 15.92 28.89
N ASP A 108 11.43 14.95 28.60
CA ASP A 108 10.28 14.58 29.44
C ASP A 108 10.72 13.65 30.59
N LYS A 109 11.63 14.11 31.45
CA LYS A 109 12.05 13.31 32.61
C LYS A 109 10.94 13.23 33.69
N SER A 110 10.71 12.00 34.13
CA SER A 110 9.90 11.54 35.28
C SER A 110 8.45 11.09 34.99
N ILE A 111 8.30 9.89 34.41
CA ILE A 111 7.29 8.89 34.82
C ILE A 111 7.95 7.50 34.68
N SER A 112 8.97 7.22 35.51
CA SER A 112 9.75 5.97 35.44
C SER A 112 9.68 5.14 36.72
N GLN A 113 8.62 5.26 37.54
CA GLN A 113 8.60 4.60 38.86
C GLN A 113 7.39 3.71 39.18
N GLN A 114 6.59 3.27 38.20
CA GLN A 114 5.53 2.27 38.46
C GLN A 114 5.43 1.17 37.40
N VAL A 115 6.56 0.70 36.86
CA VAL A 115 6.58 -0.47 35.95
C VAL A 115 7.60 -1.53 36.40
N GLU A 116 7.80 -1.69 37.72
CA GLU A 116 8.69 -2.75 38.23
C GLU A 116 7.98 -4.08 38.59
N GLU A 117 6.64 -4.17 38.57
CA GLU A 117 5.92 -5.40 38.97
C GLU A 117 5.17 -6.14 37.84
N ILE A 118 5.36 -5.77 36.57
CA ILE A 118 4.96 -6.64 35.43
C ILE A 118 6.23 -7.22 34.79
N LYS A 119 7.08 -7.86 35.61
CA LYS A 119 8.22 -8.68 35.18
C LYS A 119 7.84 -10.15 34.95
N ALA A 120 6.56 -10.47 34.79
CA ALA A 120 6.08 -11.82 34.55
C ALA A 120 4.96 -11.89 33.51
N PHE A 121 5.13 -11.15 32.42
CA PHE A 121 4.61 -11.59 31.13
C PHE A 121 5.61 -11.06 30.12
N GLU A 122 6.64 -11.84 29.84
CA GLU A 122 7.30 -11.69 28.55
C GLU A 122 6.25 -12.11 27.52
N PRO A 123 5.64 -11.21 26.73
CA PRO A 123 5.38 -11.62 25.37
C PRO A 123 6.76 -11.94 24.83
N SER A 124 6.98 -13.19 24.46
CA SER A 124 7.95 -13.54 23.44
C SER A 124 7.61 -12.70 22.21
N ILE A 125 8.09 -11.46 22.16
CA ILE A 125 8.07 -10.66 20.96
C ILE A 125 9.14 -11.30 20.10
N ILE A 126 8.73 -12.35 19.39
CA ILE A 126 9.22 -12.64 18.06
C ILE A 126 8.96 -11.34 17.29
N VAL A 127 9.92 -10.42 17.29
CA VAL A 127 9.94 -9.32 16.31
C VAL A 127 10.26 -10.05 15.02
N PRO A 128 9.28 -10.44 14.19
CA PRO A 128 9.55 -11.54 13.30
C PRO A 128 10.39 -10.99 12.15
N ALA A 129 11.41 -11.75 11.78
CA ALA A 129 12.16 -11.63 10.54
C ALA A 129 11.28 -11.36 9.28
N VAL A 130 9.97 -11.60 9.37
CA VAL A 130 8.92 -11.27 8.40
C VAL A 130 8.90 -9.81 7.94
N GLU A 131 9.17 -8.81 8.80
CA GLU A 131 9.19 -7.39 8.35
C GLU A 131 10.45 -7.02 7.55
N LEU A 132 11.53 -7.81 7.68
CA LEU A 132 12.74 -7.66 6.88
C LEU A 132 12.72 -8.52 5.60
N ALA A 133 11.95 -9.60 5.62
CA ALA A 133 11.81 -10.52 4.50
C ALA A 133 10.97 -9.90 3.37
N SER A 134 11.41 -10.09 2.13
CA SER A 134 10.68 -9.57 0.97
C SER A 134 9.31 -10.25 0.84
N PRO A 135 8.31 -9.62 0.18
CA PRO A 135 7.03 -10.27 -0.08
C PRO A 135 7.17 -11.66 -0.71
N GLU A 136 8.17 -11.84 -1.58
CA GLU A 136 8.48 -13.12 -2.23
C GLU A 136 8.93 -14.21 -1.24
N GLU A 137 9.71 -13.85 -0.22
CA GLU A 137 10.19 -14.79 0.81
C GLU A 137 9.06 -15.23 1.74
N ARG A 138 8.21 -14.30 2.16
CA ARG A 138 7.10 -14.58 3.08
C ARG A 138 5.81 -15.03 2.40
N LYS A 139 5.69 -14.87 1.08
CA LYS A 139 4.53 -15.27 0.25
C LYS A 139 3.21 -14.54 0.57
N PHE A 140 3.30 -13.35 1.16
CA PHE A 140 2.17 -12.45 1.39
C PHE A 140 2.65 -10.99 1.35
N TYR A 141 1.72 -10.03 1.31
CA TYR A 141 1.99 -8.60 1.46
C TYR A 141 1.44 -8.09 2.80
N ILE A 142 2.00 -7.00 3.33
CA ILE A 142 1.54 -6.30 4.53
C ILE A 142 0.92 -4.98 4.08
N TYR A 143 -0.30 -4.72 4.54
CA TYR A 143 -1.02 -3.49 4.21
C TYR A 143 -0.24 -2.24 4.67
N LYS A 144 -0.13 -1.24 3.80
CA LYS A 144 0.61 0.02 4.01
C LYS A 144 2.12 -0.14 4.25
N GLU A 145 2.70 -1.30 3.96
CA GLU A 145 4.16 -1.38 3.85
C GLU A 145 4.63 -0.74 2.53
N GLU A 146 5.88 -0.29 2.53
CA GLU A 146 6.59 0.12 1.32
C GLU A 146 7.50 -1.05 0.92
N ILE A 147 7.32 -1.59 -0.28
CA ILE A 147 8.18 -2.66 -0.79
C ILE A 147 9.50 -2.06 -1.30
N LYS A 148 10.62 -2.72 -1.00
CA LYS A 148 11.96 -2.32 -1.46
C LYS A 148 12.23 -2.75 -2.91
N LYS A 149 11.27 -2.48 -3.78
CA LYS A 149 11.29 -2.80 -5.21
C LYS A 149 10.81 -1.58 -5.96
N TYR A 150 11.37 -1.33 -7.14
CA TYR A 150 11.07 -0.17 -7.95
C TYR A 150 10.51 -0.61 -9.30
N GLU A 151 9.71 0.25 -9.92
CA GLU A 151 9.30 0.04 -11.31
C GLU A 151 10.52 0.07 -12.22
N ASP A 152 10.59 -0.91 -13.10
CA ASP A 152 11.65 -1.06 -14.09
C ASP A 152 11.08 -1.73 -15.36
N ARG A 153 11.95 -2.25 -16.22
CA ARG A 153 11.52 -2.95 -17.45
C ARG A 153 10.79 -4.27 -17.20
N LYS A 154 10.91 -4.84 -16.00
CA LYS A 154 10.36 -6.15 -15.62
C LYS A 154 9.36 -6.06 -14.46
N THR A 155 9.20 -4.88 -13.87
CA THR A 155 8.34 -4.62 -12.72
C THR A 155 7.45 -3.42 -13.04
N GLU A 156 6.14 -3.61 -12.94
CA GLU A 156 5.16 -2.51 -13.02
C GLU A 156 4.25 -2.56 -11.80
N PHE A 157 3.97 -1.40 -11.20
CA PHE A 157 3.02 -1.22 -10.13
C PHE A 157 1.77 -0.50 -10.64
N LYS A 158 0.60 -0.99 -10.21
CA LYS A 158 -0.67 -0.30 -10.45
C LYS A 158 -1.52 -0.33 -9.19
N SER A 159 -2.01 0.84 -8.80
CA SER A 159 -2.93 0.97 -7.68
C SER A 159 -4.37 0.75 -8.12
N CYS A 160 -5.19 0.19 -7.23
CA CYS A 160 -6.64 0.18 -7.43
C CYS A 160 -7.23 1.43 -6.77
N SER A 161 -7.48 2.47 -7.55
CA SER A 161 -7.92 3.77 -7.03
C SER A 161 -9.40 3.83 -6.61
N TYR A 162 -10.18 2.77 -6.81
CA TYR A 162 -11.63 2.76 -6.59
C TYR A 162 -12.06 1.93 -5.38
N LYS A 163 -13.14 2.36 -4.71
CA LYS A 163 -13.77 1.67 -3.57
C LYS A 163 -14.25 0.25 -3.91
N SER A 164 -14.54 -0.03 -5.18
CA SER A 164 -14.91 -1.35 -5.68
C SER A 164 -14.09 -1.71 -6.91
N PHE A 165 -13.68 -2.97 -7.00
CA PHE A 165 -12.90 -3.46 -8.14
C PHE A 165 -13.78 -3.56 -9.39
N ASN A 166 -13.43 -2.79 -10.42
CA ASN A 166 -14.08 -2.86 -11.72
C ASN A 166 -13.30 -3.81 -12.63
N VAL A 167 -13.90 -4.97 -12.92
CA VAL A 167 -13.28 -6.02 -13.75
C VAL A 167 -12.95 -5.52 -15.17
N ALA A 168 -13.86 -4.79 -15.81
CA ALA A 168 -13.64 -4.33 -17.18
C ALA A 168 -12.46 -3.35 -17.25
N TYR A 169 -12.43 -2.37 -16.34
CA TYR A 169 -11.32 -1.42 -16.25
C TYR A 169 -10.00 -2.12 -15.92
N ALA A 170 -10.02 -3.08 -14.99
CA ALA A 170 -8.85 -3.86 -14.63
C ALA A 170 -8.28 -4.64 -15.83
N VAL A 171 -9.14 -5.28 -16.63
CA VAL A 171 -8.71 -6.01 -17.82
C VAL A 171 -8.17 -5.07 -18.90
N ASP A 172 -8.84 -3.95 -19.17
CA ASP A 172 -8.36 -2.95 -20.13
C ASP A 172 -7.02 -2.34 -19.70
N LEU A 173 -6.78 -2.22 -18.39
CA LEU A 173 -5.49 -1.79 -17.83
C LEU A 173 -4.42 -2.87 -18.01
N VAL A 174 -4.72 -4.14 -17.73
CA VAL A 174 -3.74 -5.24 -17.73
C VAL A 174 -3.29 -5.65 -19.13
N VAL A 175 -4.22 -5.73 -20.10
CA VAL A 175 -3.96 -6.27 -21.44
C VAL A 175 -2.78 -5.60 -22.17
N PRO A 176 -2.63 -4.26 -22.18
CA PRO A 176 -1.47 -3.59 -22.77
C PRO A 176 -0.14 -3.99 -22.13
N TYR A 177 -0.10 -4.22 -20.81
CA TYR A 177 1.12 -4.65 -20.10
C TYR A 177 1.51 -6.07 -20.48
N VAL A 178 0.55 -6.98 -20.65
CA VAL A 178 0.85 -8.35 -21.10
C VAL A 178 1.48 -8.33 -22.49
N SER A 179 0.93 -7.55 -23.44
CA SER A 179 1.56 -7.35 -24.76
C SER A 179 2.96 -6.74 -24.63
N ALA A 180 3.12 -5.73 -23.78
CA ALA A 180 4.39 -5.07 -23.53
C ALA A 180 5.49 -6.01 -23.01
N PHE A 181 5.16 -6.88 -22.05
CA PHE A 181 6.10 -7.84 -21.48
C PHE A 181 6.45 -8.97 -22.45
N LEU A 182 5.48 -9.54 -23.17
CA LEU A 182 5.73 -10.54 -24.24
C LEU A 182 6.66 -9.97 -25.34
N ASN A 183 6.45 -8.70 -25.69
CA ASN A 183 7.24 -7.97 -26.67
C ASN A 183 8.53 -7.39 -26.10
N THR A 184 8.90 -7.68 -24.86
CA THR A 184 10.20 -7.26 -24.30
C THR A 184 10.88 -8.40 -23.56
N GLU A 185 11.18 -8.24 -22.29
CA GLU A 185 12.01 -9.16 -21.51
C GLU A 185 11.18 -10.04 -20.57
N GLY A 186 9.86 -10.09 -20.76
CA GLY A 186 8.93 -10.56 -19.73
C GLY A 186 8.86 -9.57 -18.56
N GLY A 187 8.13 -9.95 -17.51
CA GLY A 187 8.01 -9.15 -16.29
C GLY A 187 6.79 -9.52 -15.46
N THR A 188 6.55 -8.75 -14.41
CA THR A 188 5.42 -8.91 -13.50
C THR A 188 4.73 -7.56 -13.30
N LEU A 189 3.42 -7.54 -13.52
CA LEU A 189 2.54 -6.46 -13.09
C LEU A 189 2.00 -6.79 -11.70
N TYR A 190 2.15 -5.85 -10.76
CA TYR A 190 1.62 -5.93 -9.40
C TYR A 190 0.44 -4.96 -9.26
N TYR A 191 -0.79 -5.50 -9.29
CA TYR A 191 -2.01 -4.72 -9.12
C TYR A 191 -2.43 -4.73 -7.64
N GLY A 192 -2.48 -3.54 -7.03
CA GLY A 192 -2.66 -3.34 -5.59
C GLY A 192 -1.46 -2.67 -4.93
N ILE A 193 -0.52 -2.15 -5.72
CA ILE A 193 0.67 -1.43 -5.24
C ILE A 193 0.71 -0.07 -5.92
N ARG A 194 0.93 1.00 -5.16
CA ARG A 194 1.12 2.34 -5.70
C ARG A 194 2.48 2.48 -6.37
N ASP A 195 2.59 3.49 -7.24
CA ASP A 195 3.82 3.77 -7.98
C ASP A 195 5.04 4.05 -7.06
N ASP A 196 4.79 4.48 -5.81
CA ASP A 196 5.82 4.65 -4.78
C ASP A 196 6.13 3.38 -3.97
N GLY A 197 5.63 2.21 -4.42
CA GLY A 197 5.86 0.93 -3.76
C GLY A 197 4.97 0.67 -2.54
N MET A 198 4.01 1.55 -2.23
CA MET A 198 3.11 1.34 -1.09
C MET A 198 2.02 0.29 -1.41
N VAL A 199 1.91 -0.75 -0.57
CA VAL A 199 0.88 -1.78 -0.70
C VAL A 199 -0.48 -1.23 -0.27
N THR A 200 -1.41 -1.15 -1.23
CA THR A 200 -2.80 -0.77 -0.98
C THR A 200 -3.75 -1.97 -1.02
N GLY A 201 -3.36 -3.04 -1.73
CA GLY A 201 -4.19 -4.18 -2.03
C GLY A 201 -5.36 -3.84 -2.98
N VAL A 202 -6.14 -4.87 -3.27
CA VAL A 202 -7.36 -4.86 -4.07
C VAL A 202 -8.40 -5.73 -3.37
N ILE A 203 -9.61 -5.20 -3.16
CA ILE A 203 -10.70 -5.95 -2.54
C ILE A 203 -11.46 -6.74 -3.62
N LEU A 204 -11.40 -8.07 -3.53
CA LEU A 204 -11.98 -9.02 -4.47
C LEU A 204 -12.73 -10.11 -3.73
N THR A 205 -14.06 -10.09 -3.79
CA THR A 205 -14.83 -11.28 -3.42
C THR A 205 -14.52 -12.42 -4.38
N ARG A 206 -14.73 -13.67 -3.95
CA ARG A 206 -14.56 -14.86 -4.81
C ARG A 206 -15.23 -14.71 -6.18
N LYS A 207 -16.47 -14.21 -6.23
CA LYS A 207 -17.21 -14.02 -7.48
C LYS A 207 -16.54 -13.01 -8.40
N VAL A 208 -16.03 -11.90 -7.85
CA VAL A 208 -15.35 -10.86 -8.63
C VAL A 208 -14.00 -11.36 -9.14
N ARG A 209 -13.27 -12.10 -8.30
CA ARG A 209 -12.00 -12.75 -8.67
C ARG A 209 -12.18 -13.72 -9.83
N ASP A 210 -13.15 -14.62 -9.73
CA ASP A 210 -13.41 -15.62 -10.76
C ASP A 210 -13.85 -14.94 -12.08
N ASN A 211 -14.66 -13.87 -12.00
CA ASN A 211 -15.03 -13.07 -13.17
C ASN A 211 -13.83 -12.34 -13.81
N PHE A 212 -12.90 -11.83 -13.00
CA PHE A 212 -11.67 -11.19 -13.50
C PHE A 212 -10.81 -12.18 -14.29
N ILE A 213 -10.60 -13.39 -13.75
CA ILE A 213 -9.82 -14.45 -14.42
C ILE A 213 -10.44 -14.77 -15.78
N VAL A 214 -11.74 -15.12 -15.80
CA VAL A 214 -12.44 -15.50 -17.05
C VAL A 214 -12.40 -14.37 -18.07
N THR A 215 -12.63 -13.13 -17.63
CA THR A 215 -12.63 -11.97 -18.54
C THR A 215 -11.23 -11.72 -19.08
N LEU A 216 -10.20 -11.76 -18.23
CA LEU A 216 -8.82 -11.56 -18.66
C LEU A 216 -8.38 -12.66 -19.64
N ASP A 217 -8.58 -13.93 -19.30
CA ASP A 217 -8.22 -15.07 -20.15
C ASP A 217 -8.91 -14.99 -21.52
N SER A 218 -10.19 -14.62 -21.57
CA SER A 218 -10.90 -14.45 -22.85
C SER A 218 -10.29 -13.35 -23.75
N ASN A 219 -9.64 -12.34 -23.16
CA ASN A 219 -8.95 -11.29 -23.89
C ASN A 219 -7.53 -11.72 -24.29
N LEU A 220 -6.82 -12.41 -23.40
CA LEU A 220 -5.47 -12.92 -23.62
C LEU A 220 -5.44 -14.03 -24.68
N ASN A 221 -6.42 -14.93 -24.68
CA ASN A 221 -6.58 -15.99 -25.68
C ASN A 221 -6.87 -15.47 -27.10
N ARG A 222 -7.23 -14.19 -27.26
CA ARG A 222 -7.44 -13.55 -28.56
C ARG A 222 -6.24 -12.72 -29.01
N PHE A 223 -5.10 -12.87 -28.35
CA PHE A 223 -3.86 -12.30 -28.83
C PHE A 223 -3.43 -12.98 -30.13
N SER A 224 -2.63 -12.27 -30.91
CA SER A 224 -1.98 -12.79 -32.11
C SER A 224 -0.48 -12.56 -31.99
N PRO A 225 0.35 -13.61 -31.90
CA PRO A 225 0.01 -15.03 -31.82
C PRO A 225 -0.86 -15.41 -30.60
N HIS A 226 -1.57 -16.54 -30.71
CA HIS A 226 -2.37 -17.09 -29.62
C HIS A 226 -1.47 -17.52 -28.45
N LEU A 227 -1.91 -17.25 -27.22
CA LEU A 227 -1.20 -17.67 -26.02
C LEU A 227 -1.62 -19.09 -25.65
N THR A 228 -0.66 -19.99 -25.44
CA THR A 228 -0.94 -21.38 -25.05
C THR A 228 -1.16 -21.57 -23.56
N GLY A 229 -0.99 -20.51 -22.76
CA GLY A 229 -1.29 -20.45 -21.33
C GLY A 229 -0.09 -20.70 -20.42
N ASP A 230 1.06 -21.07 -20.99
CA ASP A 230 2.34 -21.16 -20.28
C ASP A 230 3.13 -19.84 -20.30
N GLU A 231 2.68 -18.85 -21.06
CA GLU A 231 3.35 -17.54 -21.18
C GLU A 231 2.98 -16.57 -20.06
N TYR A 232 1.96 -16.85 -19.25
CA TYR A 232 1.59 -16.01 -18.11
C TYR A 232 1.04 -16.80 -16.92
N GLU A 233 1.14 -16.19 -15.74
CA GLU A 233 0.64 -16.74 -14.48
C GLU A 233 -0.05 -15.62 -13.69
N ILE A 234 -1.26 -15.88 -13.18
CA ILE A 234 -2.00 -14.94 -12.33
C ILE A 234 -2.03 -15.50 -10.89
N LYS A 235 -1.51 -14.73 -9.94
CA LYS A 235 -1.58 -15.03 -8.50
C LYS A 235 -2.36 -13.97 -7.76
N PHE A 236 -3.16 -14.42 -6.79
CA PHE A 236 -3.82 -13.56 -5.81
C PHE A 236 -3.12 -13.77 -4.48
N VAL A 237 -2.18 -12.89 -4.16
CA VAL A 237 -1.35 -12.99 -2.96
C VAL A 237 -2.03 -12.23 -1.82
N ASP A 238 -2.17 -12.88 -0.66
CA ASP A 238 -2.90 -12.33 0.48
C ASP A 238 -2.24 -11.05 1.02
N VAL A 239 -3.08 -10.10 1.45
CA VAL A 239 -2.64 -8.91 2.20
C VAL A 239 -2.99 -9.07 3.67
N MET A 240 -1.99 -8.93 4.53
CA MET A 240 -2.08 -9.10 5.97
C MET A 240 -2.02 -7.74 6.68
N LYS A 241 -2.63 -7.65 7.86
CA LYS A 241 -2.47 -6.52 8.77
C LYS A 241 -1.06 -6.50 9.34
N LYS A 242 -0.52 -5.31 9.56
CA LYS A 242 0.83 -5.16 10.09
C LYS A 242 0.93 -5.57 11.56
N GLU A 243 -0.12 -5.31 12.33
CA GLU A 243 -0.10 -5.42 13.79
C GLU A 243 -0.09 -6.86 14.29
N ASP A 244 -0.87 -7.73 13.64
CA ASP A 244 -1.11 -9.10 14.09
C ASP A 244 -0.92 -10.15 13.00
N LEU A 245 -0.44 -9.74 11.81
CA LEU A 245 -0.31 -10.60 10.62
C LEU A 245 -1.58 -11.39 10.31
N LYS A 246 -2.76 -10.88 10.69
CA LYS A 246 -4.02 -11.48 10.29
C LYS A 246 -4.37 -11.07 8.87
N LYS A 247 -4.94 -12.02 8.14
CA LYS A 247 -5.44 -11.79 6.80
C LYS A 247 -6.50 -10.70 6.79
N ILE A 248 -6.37 -9.75 5.87
CA ILE A 248 -7.44 -8.82 5.55
C ILE A 248 -8.37 -9.54 4.57
N ASN A 249 -9.61 -9.75 4.98
CA ASN A 249 -10.58 -10.50 4.19
C ASN A 249 -10.75 -9.89 2.80
N ASP A 250 -10.76 -10.78 1.79
CA ASP A 250 -10.93 -10.45 0.38
C ASP A 250 -9.90 -9.44 -0.18
N MET A 251 -8.79 -9.16 0.51
CA MET A 251 -7.78 -8.22 0.04
C MET A 251 -6.54 -8.93 -0.49
N TYR A 252 -6.16 -8.58 -1.72
CA TYR A 252 -5.06 -9.23 -2.44
C TYR A 252 -4.15 -8.22 -3.14
N VAL A 253 -2.91 -8.61 -3.39
CA VAL A 253 -2.13 -8.10 -4.53
C VAL A 253 -2.28 -9.11 -5.66
N ILE A 254 -2.66 -8.64 -6.85
CA ILE A 254 -2.72 -9.48 -8.05
C ILE A 254 -1.36 -9.40 -8.72
N GLU A 255 -0.65 -10.53 -8.79
CA GLU A 255 0.59 -10.64 -9.55
C GLU A 255 0.28 -11.29 -10.90
N ILE A 256 0.58 -10.59 -11.98
CA ILE A 256 0.45 -11.10 -13.35
C ILE A 256 1.85 -11.20 -13.92
N LYS A 257 2.43 -12.40 -13.82
CA LYS A 257 3.75 -12.72 -14.35
C LYS A 257 3.61 -13.10 -15.81
N VAL A 258 4.47 -12.56 -16.66
CA VAL A 258 4.47 -12.79 -18.11
C VAL A 258 5.89 -13.15 -18.53
N GLU A 259 6.03 -14.29 -19.20
CA GLU A 259 7.30 -14.77 -19.70
C GLU A 259 7.70 -14.04 -20.98
N LYS A 260 9.00 -13.96 -21.24
CA LYS A 260 9.51 -13.46 -22.52
C LYS A 260 9.05 -14.40 -23.64
N SER A 261 8.63 -13.84 -24.78
CA SER A 261 8.34 -14.63 -25.97
C SER A 261 9.52 -15.53 -26.37
N LYS A 262 9.21 -16.82 -26.58
CA LYS A 262 10.17 -17.86 -27.01
C LYS A 262 10.54 -17.76 -28.50
N ASN A 263 9.63 -17.25 -29.34
CA ASN A 263 9.71 -17.41 -30.80
C ASN A 263 10.11 -16.13 -31.56
N ASN A 264 10.60 -15.10 -30.85
CA ASN A 264 10.88 -13.78 -31.43
C ASN A 264 9.68 -13.18 -32.19
N GLU A 265 8.45 -13.59 -31.86
CA GLU A 265 7.24 -13.06 -32.48
C GLU A 265 6.87 -11.71 -31.86
N VAL A 266 6.00 -10.96 -32.55
CA VAL A 266 5.40 -9.72 -32.03
C VAL A 266 3.95 -10.03 -31.67
N TYR A 267 3.60 -9.82 -30.41
CA TYR A 267 2.29 -10.12 -29.86
C TYR A 267 1.40 -8.87 -29.91
N PHE A 268 0.29 -9.02 -30.60
CA PHE A 268 -0.79 -8.07 -30.71
C PHE A 268 -1.92 -8.46 -29.76
N THR A 269 -2.51 -7.47 -29.09
CA THR A 269 -3.69 -7.66 -28.26
C THR A 269 -4.90 -8.02 -29.11
N HIS A 270 -6.02 -8.38 -28.45
CA HIS A 270 -7.33 -8.58 -29.12
C HIS A 270 -7.86 -7.34 -29.88
N LYS A 271 -7.27 -6.15 -29.68
CA LYS A 271 -7.57 -4.92 -30.42
C LYS A 271 -6.56 -4.67 -31.57
N SER A 272 -5.72 -5.65 -31.90
CA SER A 272 -4.65 -5.57 -32.90
C SER A 272 -3.58 -4.51 -32.59
N GLU A 273 -3.34 -4.27 -31.31
CA GLU A 273 -2.35 -3.30 -30.84
C GLU A 273 -1.12 -4.01 -30.29
N ALA A 274 0.09 -3.51 -30.58
CA ALA A 274 1.32 -4.02 -29.99
C ALA A 274 1.93 -2.98 -29.06
N TYR A 275 2.33 -3.41 -27.87
CA TYR A 275 2.99 -2.56 -26.88
C TYR A 275 4.40 -3.08 -26.59
N ILE A 276 5.28 -2.22 -26.11
CA ILE A 276 6.59 -2.58 -25.53
C ILE A 276 6.76 -1.89 -24.18
N LYS A 277 7.45 -2.54 -23.25
CA LYS A 277 7.81 -1.98 -21.95
C LYS A 277 9.13 -1.22 -22.04
N ARG A 278 9.16 0.00 -21.51
CA ARG A 278 10.35 0.80 -21.23
C ARG A 278 10.55 0.90 -19.72
N ASP A 279 11.64 1.56 -19.31
CA ASP A 279 12.07 1.63 -17.91
C ASP A 279 10.94 1.98 -16.92
N ALA A 280 10.06 2.95 -17.23
CA ALA A 280 8.96 3.33 -16.32
C ALA A 280 7.57 3.38 -16.99
N SER A 281 7.42 2.92 -18.24
CA SER A 281 6.13 3.02 -18.95
C SER A 281 6.03 2.06 -20.12
N ILE A 282 4.81 1.85 -20.62
CA ILE A 282 4.58 1.16 -21.89
C ILE A 282 4.47 2.14 -23.05
N THR A 283 4.80 1.68 -24.25
CA THR A 283 4.59 2.44 -25.49
C THR A 283 3.88 1.56 -26.49
N GLN A 284 2.80 2.08 -27.07
CA GLN A 284 2.16 1.46 -28.23
C GLN A 284 3.02 1.67 -29.48
N LEU A 285 3.34 0.59 -30.17
CA LEU A 285 4.03 0.62 -31.45
C LEU A 285 3.04 0.95 -32.57
N LYS A 286 3.34 1.97 -33.39
CA LYS A 286 2.51 2.41 -34.51
C LYS A 286 3.36 2.74 -35.73
N GLY A 287 2.77 2.58 -36.93
CA GLY A 287 3.42 2.95 -38.19
C GLY A 287 4.83 2.37 -38.34
N LEU A 288 5.79 3.23 -38.67
CA LEU A 288 7.17 2.81 -38.92
C LEU A 288 7.86 2.17 -37.70
N SER A 289 7.51 2.57 -36.47
CA SER A 289 8.14 1.98 -35.27
C SER A 289 7.75 0.51 -35.08
N LEU A 290 6.52 0.16 -35.45
CA LEU A 290 6.05 -1.23 -35.44
C LEU A 290 6.77 -2.07 -36.49
N VAL A 291 6.89 -1.55 -37.72
CA VAL A 291 7.60 -2.24 -38.83
C VAL A 291 9.05 -2.53 -38.44
N LYS A 292 9.79 -1.50 -37.99
CA LYS A 292 11.18 -1.64 -37.55
C LYS A 292 11.33 -2.64 -36.40
N PHE A 293 10.39 -2.61 -35.45
CA PHE A 293 10.41 -3.54 -34.32
C PHE A 293 10.19 -4.99 -34.77
N TYR A 294 9.24 -5.21 -35.67
CA TYR A 294 8.95 -6.51 -36.28
C TYR A 294 10.15 -7.06 -37.07
N GLU A 295 10.78 -6.24 -37.90
CA GLU A 295 11.99 -6.61 -38.65
C GLU A 295 13.15 -6.98 -37.72
N LYS A 296 13.40 -6.18 -36.67
CA LYS A 296 14.43 -6.48 -35.67
C LYS A 296 14.20 -7.81 -34.98
N ARG A 297 12.94 -8.09 -34.61
CA ARG A 297 12.52 -9.36 -33.98
C ARG A 297 12.75 -10.55 -34.91
N LYS A 298 12.38 -10.45 -36.19
CA LYS A 298 12.66 -11.50 -37.18
C LYS A 298 14.15 -11.70 -37.46
N GLY A 299 14.92 -10.62 -37.60
CA GLY A 299 16.37 -10.68 -37.85
C GLY A 299 17.16 -11.33 -36.70
N ALA A 300 16.67 -11.23 -35.46
CA ALA A 300 17.26 -11.92 -34.32
C ALA A 300 17.10 -13.45 -34.37
N ALA A 301 16.08 -13.97 -35.07
CA ALA A 301 15.86 -15.42 -35.23
C ALA A 301 16.83 -16.06 -36.25
N SER A 302 17.34 -15.28 -37.22
CA SER A 302 18.23 -15.77 -38.28
C SER A 302 19.73 -15.75 -37.94
N GLY A 303 20.12 -15.15 -36.82
CA GLY A 303 21.54 -14.97 -36.42
C GLY A 303 22.09 -16.06 -35.49
N GLY A 304 21.31 -17.09 -35.15
CA GLY A 304 21.66 -18.12 -34.16
C GLY A 304 22.25 -19.42 -34.74
N ALA A 305 22.53 -19.50 -36.04
CA ALA A 305 22.97 -20.73 -36.71
C ALA A 305 24.28 -20.55 -37.50
N THR A 306 25.38 -20.26 -36.81
CA THR A 306 26.78 -20.43 -37.26
C THR A 306 27.61 -20.56 -35.97
N SER A 307 28.43 -21.55 -35.68
CA SER A 307 29.17 -22.52 -36.50
C SER A 307 29.79 -23.57 -35.56
N GLU A 308 29.56 -24.86 -35.78
CA GLU A 308 30.53 -25.91 -35.44
C GLU A 308 30.37 -27.02 -36.49
N GLY A 309 31.21 -26.93 -37.51
CA GLY A 309 31.16 -27.78 -38.69
C GLY A 309 32.47 -27.69 -39.45
N ALA A 310 33.41 -28.53 -39.00
CA ALA A 310 34.41 -29.25 -39.77
C ALA A 310 35.39 -28.47 -40.66
N ALA A 311 36.68 -28.63 -40.38
CA ALA A 311 37.72 -28.84 -41.39
C ALA A 311 38.99 -29.42 -40.74
N PRO A 312 39.84 -30.13 -41.50
CA PRO A 312 39.56 -31.22 -42.42
C PRO A 312 40.12 -32.58 -41.95
#